data_AF-A0A4Y9NV92-F1
#
_entry.id   AF-A0A4Y9NV92-F1
#
_cell.length_a   1.000
_cell.length_b   1.000
_cell.length_c   1.000
_cell.angle_alpha   90.00
_cell.angle_beta   90.00
_cell.angle_gamma   90.00
#
_symmetry.space_group_name_H-M   'P 1'
#
loop_
_entity.id
_entity.type
_entity.pdbx_description
1 polymer ?
#
loop_
_entity_poly.entity_id
_entity_poly.type
_entity_poly.pdbx_seq_one_letter_code
_entity_poly.pdbx_strand_id
1 'polypeptide(L)'
;MTAFGERSSSPSTQNTHDSPNENTTTGARAARDPRGARPGPSVTGAPCATTRPGCPRDQRPVRGGWTANPLPLPRKPIRTMCRLLGWATRTPVTLHGLLGDEDLVDFTELSVKHGDGWGVARATQSGVKVHKRPDTARDSRSFALWARTHATDLGMAHLRWATMGLGVGIENTHPFTDGRVAFAHNGSVLSPASLDPLVAPGVARLRRGTTDSERYFLALLTRTADGATPHEALRDTVDEIARTSPFTSLNCLLMTPDELIALCRYDEDGPLEDKDPEYYRLRYRVTDDAVVVSSSGWGRGWQELANGDLLVVRRGTLASTVLSGERLSTAR
;
A
#
# COMPACT_ATOMS: atom_id res chain seq x y z
N MET A 1 32.22 -25.44 -61.39
CA MET A 1 32.75 -24.06 -61.47
C MET A 1 32.80 -23.51 -60.06
N THR A 2 34.00 -23.11 -59.70
CA THR A 2 34.59 -22.96 -58.37
C THR A 2 34.22 -21.63 -57.69
N ALA A 3 34.08 -21.69 -56.37
CA ALA A 3 34.19 -20.58 -55.45
C ALA A 3 35.68 -20.23 -55.18
N PHE A 4 35.88 -19.23 -54.31
CA PHE A 4 37.06 -18.89 -53.51
C PHE A 4 37.88 -17.66 -53.94
N GLY A 5 37.71 -16.59 -53.17
CA GLY A 5 38.76 -15.61 -52.89
C GLY A 5 39.23 -15.83 -51.45
N GLU A 6 40.46 -16.31 -51.30
CA GLU A 6 41.18 -16.40 -50.02
C GLU A 6 42.00 -15.12 -49.81
N ARG A 7 41.95 -14.57 -48.59
CA ARG A 7 43.04 -13.77 -48.03
C ARG A 7 43.42 -14.33 -46.67
N SER A 8 44.71 -14.65 -46.61
CA SER A 8 45.57 -15.02 -45.50
C SER A 8 45.52 -14.08 -44.29
N SER A 9 45.59 -14.62 -43.08
CA SER A 9 46.68 -14.37 -42.09
C SER A 9 46.42 -15.10 -40.76
N SER A 10 47.48 -15.65 -40.18
CA SER A 10 47.63 -16.24 -38.83
C SER A 10 49.13 -16.16 -38.50
N PRO A 11 49.61 -16.40 -37.25
CA PRO A 11 49.03 -16.18 -35.91
C PRO A 11 50.09 -15.59 -34.92
N SER A 12 49.86 -15.77 -33.61
CA SER A 12 50.70 -15.53 -32.41
C SER A 12 50.50 -14.16 -31.74
N THR A 13 50.32 -14.03 -30.42
CA THR A 13 50.94 -14.74 -29.29
C THR A 13 49.98 -14.92 -28.09
N GLN A 14 50.05 -16.10 -27.46
CA GLN A 14 49.62 -16.37 -26.09
C GLN A 14 50.80 -16.08 -25.15
N ASN A 15 50.55 -15.50 -23.98
CA ASN A 15 51.47 -15.57 -22.85
C ASN A 15 50.70 -15.88 -21.56
N THR A 16 51.25 -16.89 -20.91
CA THR A 16 50.92 -17.55 -19.65
C THR A 16 51.37 -16.74 -18.42
N HIS A 17 50.66 -16.87 -17.30
CA HIS A 17 51.31 -17.04 -15.99
C HIS A 17 50.38 -17.73 -14.98
N ASP A 18 50.80 -18.96 -14.63
CA ASP A 18 50.63 -19.74 -13.39
C ASP A 18 50.83 -18.93 -12.09
N SER A 19 50.41 -19.30 -10.87
CA SER A 19 49.59 -20.37 -10.24
C SER A 19 49.54 -20.00 -8.71
N PRO A 20 49.32 -20.89 -7.73
CA PRO A 20 48.03 -21.35 -7.21
C PRO A 20 47.88 -21.10 -5.68
N ASN A 21 46.73 -21.44 -5.07
CA ASN A 21 46.79 -21.94 -3.68
C ASN A 21 45.70 -22.98 -3.39
N GLU A 22 46.16 -24.10 -2.85
CA GLU A 22 45.40 -25.32 -2.53
C GLU A 22 44.81 -25.28 -1.11
N ASN A 23 43.76 -26.09 -0.95
CA ASN A 23 43.14 -26.50 0.30
C ASN A 23 44.10 -27.35 1.17
N THR A 24 44.08 -27.16 2.49
CA THR A 24 44.27 -28.28 3.44
C THR A 24 43.47 -28.07 4.74
N THR A 25 42.92 -29.19 5.20
CA THR A 25 42.06 -29.41 6.37
C THR A 25 42.87 -29.74 7.62
N THR A 26 42.44 -29.27 8.79
CA THR A 26 42.61 -29.86 10.16
C THR A 26 41.89 -28.89 11.13
N GLY A 27 41.04 -29.22 12.10
CA GLY A 27 40.75 -30.46 12.80
C GLY A 27 41.19 -30.35 14.28
N ALA A 28 40.43 -29.69 15.17
CA ALA A 28 40.39 -29.97 16.63
C ALA A 28 39.43 -29.09 17.47
N ARG A 29 38.32 -29.70 17.90
CA ARG A 29 37.84 -29.87 19.30
C ARG A 29 37.90 -28.72 20.33
N ALA A 30 36.68 -28.28 20.70
CA ALA A 30 36.06 -28.28 22.04
C ALA A 30 36.84 -27.81 23.29
N ALA A 31 36.27 -26.79 23.96
CA ALA A 31 36.08 -26.77 25.41
C ALA A 31 34.88 -25.88 25.79
N ARG A 32 33.85 -26.50 26.39
CA ARG A 32 32.82 -25.86 27.21
C ARG A 32 33.26 -25.91 28.67
N ASP A 33 32.55 -25.13 29.50
CA ASP A 33 32.14 -25.38 30.90
C ASP A 33 32.76 -24.42 31.97
N PRO A 34 32.21 -24.28 33.20
CA PRO A 34 31.01 -23.47 33.56
C PRO A 34 31.13 -22.70 34.92
N ARG A 35 29.97 -22.17 35.38
CA ARG A 35 29.57 -21.70 36.76
C ARG A 35 29.55 -20.18 36.93
N GLY A 36 28.56 -19.56 37.60
CA GLY A 36 27.54 -20.10 38.47
C GLY A 36 26.42 -19.10 38.80
N ALA A 37 25.35 -19.64 39.36
CA ALA A 37 24.17 -18.94 39.88
C ALA A 37 24.38 -18.49 41.33
N ARG A 38 23.67 -17.42 41.77
CA ARG A 38 22.76 -17.36 42.96
C ARG A 38 22.43 -15.91 43.43
N PRO A 39 21.37 -15.70 44.27
CA PRO A 39 20.36 -14.65 44.10
C PRO A 39 20.16 -13.64 45.26
N GLY A 40 19.22 -12.69 45.08
CA GLY A 40 18.43 -11.98 46.12
C GLY A 40 19.08 -10.76 46.77
N PRO A 41 18.32 -9.82 47.42
CA PRO A 41 17.06 -10.09 48.12
C PRO A 41 15.90 -9.09 47.90
N SER A 42 14.73 -9.54 48.37
CA SER A 42 13.49 -8.82 48.66
C SER A 42 13.59 -7.87 49.86
N VAL A 43 12.89 -6.73 49.81
CA VAL A 43 12.65 -5.87 50.98
C VAL A 43 11.16 -5.74 51.23
N THR A 44 10.73 -6.24 52.39
CA THR A 44 9.47 -5.93 53.07
C THR A 44 9.73 -4.85 54.13
N GLY A 45 8.74 -3.99 54.41
CA GLY A 45 8.82 -3.06 55.53
C GLY A 45 7.66 -2.07 55.57
N ALA A 46 6.69 -2.32 56.44
CA ALA A 46 5.63 -1.39 56.83
C ALA A 46 6.21 -0.16 57.57
N PRO A 47 5.36 0.85 57.86
CA PRO A 47 5.24 1.18 59.27
C PRO A 47 3.80 1.43 59.77
N CYS A 48 3.63 1.02 61.02
CA CYS A 48 2.56 1.36 61.94
C CYS A 48 2.76 2.80 62.45
N ALA A 49 1.70 3.61 62.49
CA ALA A 49 1.70 4.83 63.29
C ALA A 49 0.30 5.10 63.87
N THR A 50 0.32 5.28 65.18
CA THR A 50 -0.76 5.41 66.16
C THR A 50 -1.48 6.76 66.09
N THR A 51 -2.80 6.70 66.29
CA THR A 51 -3.74 7.72 66.83
C THR A 51 -3.16 8.45 68.06
N ARG A 52 -3.47 9.69 68.48
CA ARG A 52 -4.56 10.72 68.38
C ARG A 52 -4.10 11.91 69.32
N PRO A 53 -4.90 12.95 69.69
CA PRO A 53 -5.80 13.85 68.95
C PRO A 53 -5.64 15.35 69.33
N GLY A 54 -6.26 16.24 68.55
CA GLY A 54 -6.55 17.64 68.92
C GLY A 54 -7.68 18.23 68.05
N CYS A 55 -8.91 18.19 68.58
CA CYS A 55 -10.19 18.67 68.01
C CYS A 55 -10.26 20.23 67.94
N PRO A 56 -11.33 20.92 67.47
CA PRO A 56 -12.61 20.44 66.92
C PRO A 56 -13.12 21.19 65.66
N ARG A 57 -14.10 20.61 64.94
CA ARG A 57 -15.36 21.31 64.58
C ARG A 57 -16.31 20.39 63.81
N ASP A 58 -17.49 20.30 64.39
CA ASP A 58 -18.69 19.70 63.84
C ASP A 58 -19.33 20.67 62.82
N GLN A 59 -19.90 20.11 61.75
CA GLN A 59 -21.06 20.56 60.97
C GLN A 59 -20.98 20.04 59.52
N ARG A 60 -21.90 19.13 59.21
CA ARG A 60 -22.17 18.63 57.85
C ARG A 60 -22.56 19.78 56.92
N PRO A 61 -22.17 19.69 55.64
CA PRO A 61 -23.23 19.65 54.65
C PRO A 61 -23.01 18.57 53.58
N VAL A 62 -24.15 18.15 53.04
CA VAL A 62 -24.38 17.27 51.91
C VAL A 62 -23.50 17.67 50.73
N ARG A 63 -22.63 16.78 50.23
CA ARG A 63 -21.94 16.96 48.95
C ARG A 63 -22.62 16.11 47.89
N GLY A 64 -23.21 16.78 46.90
CA GLY A 64 -23.69 16.18 45.67
C GLY A 64 -22.54 15.51 44.91
N GLY A 65 -22.71 14.23 44.62
CA GLY A 65 -21.84 13.48 43.73
C GLY A 65 -22.17 13.83 42.29
N TRP A 66 -21.43 14.78 41.72
CA TRP A 66 -21.28 14.88 40.26
C TRP A 66 -19.92 14.28 39.91
N THR A 67 -19.90 12.97 39.67
CA THR A 67 -18.85 12.35 38.84
C THR A 67 -19.53 11.96 37.54
N ALA A 68 -19.69 12.92 36.64
CA ALA A 68 -19.95 12.61 35.25
C ALA A 68 -18.67 11.96 34.70
N ASN A 69 -18.66 10.63 34.64
CA ASN A 69 -17.77 9.95 33.71
C ASN A 69 -18.09 10.51 32.32
N PRO A 70 -17.13 11.07 31.58
CA PRO A 70 -17.38 11.38 30.18
C PRO A 70 -17.72 10.07 29.49
N LEU A 71 -18.98 9.95 29.07
CA LEU A 71 -19.42 8.87 28.20
C LEU A 71 -18.48 8.87 26.98
N PRO A 72 -17.92 7.71 26.58
CA PRO A 72 -17.11 7.66 25.39
C PRO A 72 -17.95 8.21 24.23
N LEU A 73 -17.37 9.15 23.49
CA LEU A 73 -17.98 9.68 22.28
C LEU A 73 -18.40 8.50 21.39
N PRO A 74 -19.58 8.55 20.76
CA PRO A 74 -20.03 7.46 19.91
C PRO A 74 -18.98 7.24 18.82
N ARG A 75 -18.31 6.07 18.87
CA ARG A 75 -17.36 5.66 17.84
C ARG A 75 -18.14 5.62 16.52
N LYS A 76 -17.65 6.34 15.50
CA LYS A 76 -18.20 6.23 14.14
C LYS A 76 -18.18 4.74 13.74
N PRO A 77 -19.22 4.25 13.06
CA PRO A 77 -19.21 2.88 12.56
C PRO A 77 -17.96 2.68 11.70
N ILE A 78 -17.11 1.72 12.10
CA ILE A 78 -15.91 1.35 11.37
C ILE A 78 -16.37 0.79 10.03
N ARG A 79 -16.09 1.54 8.96
CA ARG A 79 -16.48 1.17 7.60
C ARG A 79 -15.53 0.08 7.12
N THR A 80 -16.07 -0.96 6.53
CA THR A 80 -15.36 -2.14 6.01
C THR A 80 -14.34 -1.74 4.93
N MET A 81 -13.59 -2.68 4.35
CA MET A 81 -12.94 -2.61 3.03
C MET A 81 -11.47 -2.21 2.81
N CYS A 82 -10.98 -2.68 1.65
CA CYS A 82 -9.76 -2.20 1.00
C CYS A 82 -9.74 -0.68 0.96
N ARG A 83 -8.56 -0.08 1.17
CA ARG A 83 -8.43 1.37 1.16
C ARG A 83 -7.28 1.84 0.32
N LEU A 84 -7.60 2.70 -0.62
CA LEU A 84 -6.64 3.43 -1.43
C LEU A 84 -6.38 4.77 -0.74
N LEU A 85 -5.12 5.12 -0.64
CA LEU A 85 -4.65 6.45 -0.29
C LEU A 85 -3.47 6.79 -1.21
N GLY A 86 -3.59 7.86 -1.99
CA GLY A 86 -2.51 8.42 -2.79
C GLY A 86 -2.28 9.87 -2.39
N TRP A 87 -1.04 10.33 -2.46
CA TRP A 87 -0.72 11.73 -2.18
C TRP A 87 0.43 12.24 -3.04
N ALA A 88 0.36 13.53 -3.37
CA ALA A 88 1.46 14.33 -3.87
C ALA A 88 1.57 15.59 -3.01
N THR A 89 2.77 15.97 -2.60
CA THR A 89 3.01 17.16 -1.76
C THR A 89 4.14 18.01 -2.31
N ARG A 90 4.11 19.31 -1.98
CA ARG A 90 5.14 20.27 -2.41
C ARG A 90 6.49 20.01 -1.78
N THR A 91 6.48 19.56 -0.53
CA THR A 91 7.67 19.13 0.22
C THR A 91 7.48 17.70 0.71
N PRO A 92 8.57 16.90 0.85
CA PRO A 92 8.44 15.54 1.35
C PRO A 92 7.87 15.49 2.76
N VAL A 93 6.80 14.72 2.96
CA VAL A 93 6.17 14.49 4.26
C VAL A 93 6.08 13.00 4.58
N THR A 94 6.08 12.66 5.86
CA THR A 94 5.77 11.30 6.30
C THR A 94 4.25 11.08 6.20
N LEU A 95 3.80 9.83 6.12
CA LEU A 95 2.37 9.54 6.14
C LEU A 95 1.69 10.04 7.43
N HIS A 96 2.39 9.95 8.56
CA HIS A 96 1.95 10.54 9.82
C HIS A 96 1.88 12.06 9.75
N GLY A 97 2.86 12.73 9.12
CA GLY A 97 2.80 14.19 8.91
C GLY A 97 1.68 14.63 7.97
N LEU A 98 1.30 13.79 7.01
CA LEU A 98 0.20 14.05 6.08
C LEU A 98 -1.18 13.93 6.75
N LEU A 99 -1.40 12.88 7.54
CA LEU A 99 -2.70 12.56 8.13
C LEU A 99 -2.86 13.13 9.56
N GLY A 100 -1.78 13.27 10.32
CA GLY A 100 -1.85 13.48 11.77
C GLY A 100 -2.19 12.20 12.54
N ASP A 101 -2.23 12.28 13.87
CA ASP A 101 -2.47 11.09 14.71
C ASP A 101 -3.89 10.55 14.58
N GLU A 102 -4.91 11.41 14.58
CA GLU A 102 -6.32 10.99 14.53
C GLU A 102 -6.66 10.30 13.20
N ASP A 103 -6.40 10.94 12.06
CA ASP A 103 -6.72 10.35 10.76
C ASP A 103 -5.83 9.13 10.44
N LEU A 104 -4.61 9.05 10.97
CA LEU A 104 -3.79 7.84 10.82
C LEU A 104 -4.36 6.66 11.61
N VAL A 105 -4.86 6.91 12.83
CA VAL A 105 -5.59 5.89 13.59
C VAL A 105 -6.81 5.45 12.80
N ASP A 106 -7.66 6.38 12.38
CA ASP A 106 -8.86 6.09 11.60
C ASP A 106 -8.53 5.32 10.31
N PHE A 107 -7.47 5.71 9.59
CA PHE A 107 -6.95 5.00 8.41
C PHE A 107 -6.61 3.54 8.74
N THR A 108 -5.82 3.31 9.79
CA THR A 108 -5.38 1.96 10.16
C THR A 108 -6.50 1.13 10.80
N GLU A 109 -7.49 1.73 11.46
CA GLU A 109 -8.63 1.00 12.03
C GLU A 109 -9.41 0.25 10.95
N LEU A 110 -9.39 0.74 9.71
CA LEU A 110 -10.02 0.05 8.58
C LEU A 110 -9.39 -1.30 8.24
N SER A 111 -8.15 -1.56 8.69
CA SER A 111 -7.49 -2.86 8.49
C SER A 111 -7.94 -3.96 9.46
N VAL A 112 -8.68 -3.65 10.52
CA VAL A 112 -8.90 -4.58 11.66
C VAL A 112 -9.80 -5.76 11.35
N LYS A 113 -10.77 -5.58 10.45
CA LYS A 113 -11.75 -6.63 10.21
C LYS A 113 -11.15 -7.79 9.40
N HIS A 114 -10.27 -7.47 8.43
CA HIS A 114 -9.57 -8.43 7.58
C HIS A 114 -8.21 -7.86 7.14
N GLY A 115 -7.19 -8.05 7.96
CA GLY A 115 -5.84 -7.51 7.80
C GLY A 115 -4.94 -8.37 6.92
N ASP A 116 -5.41 -8.65 5.71
CA ASP A 116 -4.74 -9.56 4.76
C ASP A 116 -3.46 -8.96 4.14
N GLY A 117 -3.21 -7.69 4.42
CA GLY A 117 -1.94 -7.05 4.20
C GLY A 117 -2.04 -5.53 4.11
N TRP A 118 -0.88 -4.90 4.08
CA TRP A 118 -0.74 -3.52 3.67
C TRP A 118 0.47 -3.38 2.77
N GLY A 119 0.45 -2.32 1.97
CA GLY A 119 1.63 -1.90 1.25
C GLY A 119 1.63 -0.41 1.02
N VAL A 120 2.83 0.09 0.80
CA VAL A 120 3.13 1.49 0.56
C VAL A 120 4.11 1.58 -0.58
N ALA A 121 3.98 2.62 -1.38
CA ALA A 121 4.95 2.96 -2.41
C ALA A 121 5.32 4.43 -2.30
N ARG A 122 6.56 4.74 -2.69
CA ARG A 122 7.04 6.11 -2.86
C ARG A 122 7.81 6.27 -4.15
N ALA A 123 7.69 7.43 -4.78
CA ALA A 123 8.52 7.77 -5.92
C ALA A 123 9.99 7.97 -5.50
N THR A 124 10.90 7.70 -6.42
CA THR A 124 12.32 8.03 -6.32
C THR A 124 12.77 8.77 -7.58
N GLN A 125 14.04 9.12 -7.68
CA GLN A 125 14.61 9.67 -8.92
C GLN A 125 14.72 8.62 -10.05
N SER A 126 14.62 7.33 -9.72
CA SER A 126 14.94 6.22 -10.64
C SER A 126 13.78 5.26 -10.87
N GLY A 127 12.57 5.59 -10.42
CA GLY A 127 11.43 4.66 -10.39
C GLY A 127 10.58 4.82 -9.14
N VAL A 128 10.08 3.70 -8.64
CA VAL A 128 9.32 3.62 -7.39
C VAL A 128 9.93 2.61 -6.44
N LYS A 129 9.71 2.79 -5.14
CA LYS A 129 10.05 1.79 -4.11
C LYS A 129 8.79 1.35 -3.38
N VAL A 130 8.56 0.04 -3.36
CA VAL A 130 7.43 -0.60 -2.67
C VAL A 130 7.90 -1.30 -1.41
N HIS A 131 7.12 -1.16 -0.33
CA HIS A 131 7.25 -1.96 0.87
C HIS A 131 5.87 -2.50 1.24
N LYS A 132 5.76 -3.80 1.49
CA LYS A 132 4.47 -4.46 1.75
C LYS A 132 4.63 -5.68 2.64
N ARG A 133 3.60 -5.97 3.43
CA ARG A 133 3.54 -7.11 4.34
C ARG A 133 2.13 -7.72 4.35
N PRO A 134 1.99 -9.04 4.51
CA PRO A 134 0.70 -9.71 4.63
C PRO A 134 0.25 -9.77 6.11
N ASP A 135 0.30 -8.63 6.81
CA ASP A 135 -0.20 -8.47 8.19
C ASP A 135 -1.13 -7.24 8.29
N THR A 136 -1.86 -7.13 9.40
CA THR A 136 -2.78 -6.00 9.67
C THR A 136 -2.00 -4.71 9.90
N ALA A 137 -2.32 -3.63 9.19
CA ALA A 137 -1.62 -2.34 9.35
C ALA A 137 -1.73 -1.76 10.77
N ARG A 138 -2.89 -1.89 11.43
CA ARG A 138 -3.11 -1.41 12.81
C ARG A 138 -2.10 -1.95 13.80
N ASP A 139 -1.77 -3.24 13.70
CA ASP A 139 -0.91 -3.93 14.66
C ASP A 139 0.54 -4.08 14.13
N SER A 140 0.78 -3.71 12.87
CA SER A 140 2.08 -3.83 12.24
C SER A 140 3.05 -2.75 12.71
N ARG A 141 4.03 -3.14 13.52
CA ARG A 141 5.17 -2.27 13.91
C ARG A 141 5.90 -1.74 12.67
N SER A 142 5.97 -2.52 11.60
CA SER A 142 6.59 -2.11 10.34
C SER A 142 5.81 -1.00 9.66
N PHE A 143 4.48 -1.08 9.62
CA PHE A 143 3.64 -0.01 9.09
C PHE A 143 3.80 1.27 9.93
N ALA A 144 3.69 1.15 11.25
CA ALA A 144 3.80 2.28 12.16
C ALA A 144 5.17 2.99 12.05
N LEU A 145 6.26 2.21 11.95
CA LEU A 145 7.60 2.76 11.72
C LEU A 145 7.68 3.45 10.36
N TRP A 146 7.21 2.81 9.29
CA TRP A 146 7.27 3.38 7.94
C TRP A 146 6.52 4.72 7.89
N ALA A 147 5.31 4.75 8.42
CA ALA A 147 4.43 5.93 8.44
C ALA A 147 5.07 7.15 9.12
N ARG A 148 6.01 6.95 10.04
CA ARG A 148 6.67 8.03 10.81
C ARG A 148 8.07 8.38 10.32
N THR A 149 8.70 7.55 9.49
CA THR A 149 10.15 7.71 9.16
C THR A 149 10.45 7.92 7.69
N HIS A 150 9.49 7.66 6.80
CA HIS A 150 9.69 7.72 5.36
C HIS A 150 9.01 8.95 4.78
N ALA A 151 9.72 10.08 4.77
CA ALA A 151 9.23 11.29 4.11
C ALA A 151 9.27 11.13 2.59
N THR A 152 8.19 11.50 1.91
CA THR A 152 8.08 11.49 0.45
C THR A 152 7.09 12.54 -0.03
N ASP A 153 7.33 13.06 -1.23
CA ASP A 153 6.54 14.04 -1.95
C ASP A 153 5.57 13.43 -2.97
N LEU A 154 5.66 12.11 -3.21
CA LEU A 154 4.72 11.35 -4.04
C LEU A 154 4.67 9.92 -3.53
N GLY A 155 3.50 9.49 -3.04
CA GLY A 155 3.33 8.17 -2.46
C GLY A 155 1.92 7.63 -2.54
N MET A 156 1.80 6.34 -2.22
CA MET A 156 0.53 5.67 -2.02
C MET A 156 0.60 4.65 -0.89
N ALA A 157 -0.54 4.37 -0.28
CA ALA A 157 -0.77 3.30 0.66
C ALA A 157 -2.02 2.52 0.25
N HIS A 158 -1.97 1.22 0.46
CA HIS A 158 -3.10 0.33 0.28
C HIS A 158 -3.24 -0.58 1.49
N LEU A 159 -4.42 -0.59 2.10
CA LEU A 159 -4.81 -1.58 3.10
C LEU A 159 -5.64 -2.64 2.39
N ARG A 160 -5.16 -3.89 2.36
CA ARG A 160 -5.77 -4.98 1.61
C ARG A 160 -6.78 -5.73 2.47
N TRP A 161 -7.94 -5.94 1.87
CA TRP A 161 -8.92 -6.96 2.22
C TRP A 161 -8.88 -8.04 1.13
N ALA A 162 -8.52 -9.27 1.47
CA ALA A 162 -8.60 -10.38 0.54
C ALA A 162 -10.03 -10.90 0.47
N THR A 163 -10.55 -11.02 -0.76
CA THR A 163 -11.78 -11.77 -1.02
C THR A 163 -11.58 -13.22 -0.58
N MET A 164 -12.60 -13.81 0.06
CA MET A 164 -12.52 -15.17 0.62
C MET A 164 -12.01 -16.18 -0.42
N GLY A 165 -10.91 -16.87 -0.11
CA GLY A 165 -10.31 -17.91 -0.96
C GLY A 165 -9.12 -17.46 -1.82
N LEU A 166 -8.80 -16.17 -1.88
CA LEU A 166 -7.54 -15.70 -2.47
C LEU A 166 -6.39 -15.82 -1.47
N GLY A 167 -5.22 -16.26 -1.93
CA GLY A 167 -4.05 -16.48 -1.08
C GLY A 167 -3.63 -15.22 -0.33
N VAL A 168 -3.51 -15.34 0.99
CA VAL A 168 -2.81 -14.35 1.83
C VAL A 168 -1.32 -14.58 1.63
N GLY A 169 -0.66 -13.61 0.99
CA GLY A 169 0.74 -13.73 0.58
C GLY A 169 1.25 -12.40 0.03
N ILE A 170 2.55 -12.14 0.20
CA ILE A 170 3.17 -10.86 -0.18
C ILE A 170 3.07 -10.58 -1.68
N GLU A 171 3.06 -11.63 -2.49
CA GLU A 171 2.86 -11.60 -3.93
C GLU A 171 1.46 -11.14 -4.34
N ASN A 172 0.45 -11.37 -3.49
CA ASN A 172 -0.93 -10.92 -3.73
C ASN A 172 -1.26 -9.59 -3.03
N THR A 173 -0.31 -9.01 -2.30
CA THR A 173 -0.49 -7.74 -1.57
C THR A 173 -0.10 -6.56 -2.47
N HIS A 174 -0.99 -5.58 -2.60
CA HIS A 174 -0.69 -4.31 -3.25
C HIS A 174 0.34 -3.48 -2.47
N PRO A 175 1.00 -2.49 -3.09
CA PRO A 175 1.04 -2.25 -4.54
C PRO A 175 1.82 -3.32 -5.33
N PHE A 176 1.44 -3.51 -6.59
CA PHE A 176 2.23 -4.22 -7.59
C PHE A 176 3.22 -3.26 -8.25
N THR A 177 4.37 -3.77 -8.70
CA THR A 177 5.42 -2.94 -9.31
C THR A 177 6.35 -3.76 -10.19
N ASP A 178 6.85 -3.14 -11.26
CA ASP A 178 7.99 -3.58 -12.07
C ASP A 178 9.28 -2.78 -11.78
N GLY A 179 9.25 -1.94 -10.73
CA GLY A 179 10.29 -0.99 -10.36
C GLY A 179 10.13 0.40 -10.97
N ARG A 180 9.40 0.55 -12.08
CA ARG A 180 9.16 1.84 -12.75
C ARG A 180 7.86 2.48 -12.28
N VAL A 181 6.81 1.68 -12.12
CA VAL A 181 5.50 2.13 -11.65
C VAL A 181 5.01 1.31 -10.46
N ALA A 182 4.09 1.89 -9.67
CA ALA A 182 3.39 1.21 -8.59
C ALA A 182 1.88 1.27 -8.84
N PHE A 183 1.18 0.16 -8.63
CA PHE A 183 -0.25 0.02 -8.92
C PHE A 183 -1.01 -0.62 -7.77
N ALA A 184 -2.13 -0.02 -7.37
CA ALA A 184 -3.02 -0.54 -6.33
C ALA A 184 -4.47 -0.53 -6.82
N HIS A 185 -5.14 -1.68 -6.74
CA HIS A 185 -6.52 -1.87 -7.20
C HIS A 185 -7.46 -2.13 -6.01
N ASN A 186 -8.69 -1.65 -6.13
CA ASN A 186 -9.77 -1.84 -5.17
C ASN A 186 -11.05 -2.26 -5.90
N GLY A 187 -11.42 -3.52 -5.71
CA GLY A 187 -12.50 -4.20 -6.42
C GLY A 187 -12.02 -5.56 -6.91
N SER A 188 -12.85 -6.20 -7.73
CA SER A 188 -12.58 -7.51 -8.30
C SER A 188 -12.99 -7.57 -9.77
N VAL A 189 -12.17 -8.23 -10.59
CA VAL A 189 -12.60 -8.82 -11.87
C VAL A 189 -13.03 -10.25 -11.58
N LEU A 190 -14.32 -10.54 -11.76
CA LEU A 190 -14.96 -11.77 -11.29
C LEU A 190 -14.45 -13.02 -12.04
N SER A 191 -13.89 -12.84 -13.23
CA SER A 191 -13.19 -13.89 -13.98
C SER A 191 -11.72 -13.50 -14.19
N PRO A 192 -10.80 -13.77 -13.26
CA PRO A 192 -9.42 -13.32 -13.40
C PRO A 192 -8.74 -13.79 -14.70
N ALA A 193 -9.09 -14.98 -15.19
CA ALA A 193 -8.51 -15.55 -16.42
C ALA A 193 -8.96 -14.82 -17.70
N SER A 194 -10.06 -14.04 -17.68
CA SER A 194 -10.45 -13.24 -18.85
C SER A 194 -9.48 -12.09 -19.13
N LEU A 195 -8.58 -11.79 -18.19
CA LEU A 195 -7.51 -10.80 -18.36
C LEU A 195 -6.28 -11.36 -19.06
N ASP A 196 -6.09 -12.69 -19.08
CA ASP A 196 -4.89 -13.31 -19.66
C ASP A 196 -4.68 -12.94 -21.16
N PRO A 197 -5.73 -12.82 -22.01
CA PRO A 197 -5.58 -12.34 -23.40
C PRO A 197 -5.08 -10.90 -23.53
N LEU A 198 -5.22 -10.07 -22.49
CA LEU A 198 -4.78 -8.67 -22.49
C LEU A 198 -3.29 -8.52 -22.13
N VAL A 199 -2.62 -9.61 -21.76
CA VAL A 199 -1.24 -9.60 -21.28
C VAL A 199 -0.32 -10.18 -22.35
N ALA A 200 0.63 -9.37 -22.84
CA ALA A 200 1.61 -9.85 -23.80
C ALA A 200 2.48 -10.97 -23.20
N PRO A 201 2.88 -11.99 -23.99
CA PRO A 201 3.67 -13.12 -23.49
C PRO A 201 4.98 -12.72 -22.78
N GLY A 202 5.62 -11.62 -23.18
CA GLY A 202 6.81 -11.09 -22.51
C GLY A 202 6.52 -10.54 -21.11
N VAL A 203 5.38 -9.86 -20.95
CA VAL A 203 4.94 -9.24 -19.68
C VAL A 203 4.36 -10.29 -18.73
N ALA A 204 3.69 -11.32 -19.26
CA ALA A 204 3.12 -12.42 -18.46
C ALA A 204 4.18 -13.11 -17.57
N ARG A 205 5.45 -13.11 -17.98
CA ARG A 205 6.57 -13.68 -17.21
C ARG A 205 6.89 -12.91 -15.92
N LEU A 206 6.39 -11.69 -15.76
CA LEU A 206 6.57 -10.87 -14.55
C LEU A 206 5.61 -11.27 -13.42
N ARG A 207 4.59 -12.07 -13.73
CA ARG A 207 3.57 -12.51 -12.77
C ARG A 207 4.17 -13.33 -11.63
N ARG A 208 3.78 -13.03 -10.40
CA ARG A 208 4.23 -13.71 -9.18
C ARG A 208 3.09 -14.25 -8.35
N GLY A 209 1.95 -13.57 -8.35
CA GLY A 209 0.75 -13.94 -7.64
C GLY A 209 -0.33 -14.56 -8.53
N THR A 210 -1.53 -14.60 -7.96
CA THR A 210 -2.69 -15.29 -8.56
C THR A 210 -3.92 -14.44 -8.70
N THR A 211 -3.87 -13.19 -8.20
CA THR A 211 -4.99 -12.26 -8.21
C THR A 211 -5.35 -11.78 -9.62
N ASP A 212 -6.59 -11.38 -9.77
CA ASP A 212 -7.07 -10.51 -10.86
C ASP A 212 -6.32 -9.18 -10.88
N SER A 213 -6.08 -8.59 -9.72
CA SER A 213 -5.46 -7.28 -9.56
C SER A 213 -4.03 -7.24 -10.12
N GLU A 214 -3.27 -8.34 -9.97
CA GLU A 214 -1.96 -8.47 -10.61
C GLU A 214 -2.08 -8.62 -12.13
N ARG A 215 -3.06 -9.39 -12.63
CA ARG A 215 -3.27 -9.50 -14.08
C ARG A 215 -3.70 -8.18 -14.71
N TYR A 216 -4.52 -7.41 -14.01
CA TYR A 216 -4.88 -6.05 -14.40
C TYR A 216 -3.62 -5.17 -14.50
N PHE A 217 -2.74 -5.23 -13.50
CA PHE A 217 -1.45 -4.55 -13.57
C PHE A 217 -0.61 -4.98 -14.78
N LEU A 218 -0.56 -6.28 -15.09
CA LEU A 218 0.20 -6.79 -16.25
C LEU A 218 -0.41 -6.40 -17.60
N ALA A 219 -1.74 -6.29 -17.69
CA ALA A 219 -2.42 -5.78 -18.88
C ALA A 219 -2.06 -4.30 -19.12
N LEU A 220 -2.01 -3.51 -18.05
CA LEU A 220 -1.53 -2.13 -18.10
C LEU A 220 -0.07 -2.05 -18.57
N LEU A 221 0.83 -2.87 -17.99
CA LEU A 221 2.24 -2.90 -18.41
C LEU A 221 2.43 -3.31 -19.87
N THR A 222 1.53 -4.14 -20.42
CA THR A 222 1.55 -4.52 -21.83
C THR A 222 1.37 -3.29 -22.71
N ARG A 223 0.36 -2.45 -22.44
CA ARG A 223 0.13 -1.21 -23.20
C ARG A 223 1.26 -0.20 -23.04
N THR A 224 1.84 -0.07 -21.84
CA THR A 224 3.00 0.80 -21.62
C THR A 224 4.22 0.32 -22.40
N ALA A 225 4.43 -1.00 -22.51
CA ALA A 225 5.52 -1.56 -23.31
C ALA A 225 5.35 -1.28 -24.82
N ASP A 226 4.11 -1.14 -25.27
CA ASP A 226 3.75 -0.77 -26.65
C ASP A 226 3.80 0.75 -26.91
N GLY A 227 4.19 1.55 -25.92
CA GLY A 227 4.47 2.98 -26.05
C GLY A 227 3.36 3.92 -25.60
N ALA A 228 2.25 3.40 -25.06
CA ALA A 228 1.21 4.24 -24.45
C ALA A 228 1.74 4.97 -23.21
N THR A 229 1.31 6.22 -23.00
CA THR A 229 1.60 6.92 -21.74
C THR A 229 0.89 6.23 -20.57
N PRO A 230 1.32 6.43 -19.31
CA PRO A 230 0.71 5.76 -18.16
C PRO A 230 -0.81 5.98 -18.02
N HIS A 231 -1.31 7.18 -18.32
CA HIS A 231 -2.74 7.48 -18.22
C HIS A 231 -3.56 6.91 -19.40
N GLU A 232 -3.00 6.90 -20.62
CA GLU A 232 -3.60 6.22 -21.78
C GLU A 232 -3.66 4.71 -21.56
N ALA A 233 -2.52 4.11 -21.18
CA ALA A 233 -2.42 2.69 -20.86
C ALA A 233 -3.45 2.28 -19.81
N LEU A 234 -3.61 3.09 -18.75
CA LEU A 234 -4.61 2.83 -17.72
C LEU A 234 -6.03 2.91 -18.26
N ARG A 235 -6.39 4.00 -18.96
CA ARG A 235 -7.73 4.21 -19.50
C ARG A 235 -8.12 3.08 -20.45
N ASP A 236 -7.28 2.79 -21.44
CA ASP A 236 -7.59 1.76 -22.43
C ASP A 236 -7.65 0.35 -21.81
N THR A 237 -6.87 0.10 -20.75
CA THR A 237 -6.97 -1.18 -20.01
C THR A 237 -8.30 -1.28 -19.28
N VAL A 238 -8.74 -0.21 -18.61
CA VAL A 238 -10.04 -0.17 -17.92
C VAL A 238 -11.19 -0.38 -18.89
N ASP A 239 -11.17 0.34 -20.02
CA ASP A 239 -12.23 0.25 -21.03
C ASP A 239 -12.29 -1.16 -21.63
N GLU A 240 -11.13 -1.78 -21.87
CA GLU A 240 -11.06 -3.16 -22.35
C GLU A 240 -11.62 -4.16 -21.33
N ILE A 241 -11.23 -4.04 -20.06
CA ILE A 241 -11.72 -4.92 -18.99
C ILE A 241 -13.23 -4.75 -18.83
N ALA A 242 -13.71 -3.51 -18.79
CA ALA A 242 -15.13 -3.21 -18.63
C ALA A 242 -15.99 -3.75 -19.79
N ARG A 243 -15.40 -3.88 -20.98
CA ARG A 243 -16.06 -4.42 -22.17
C ARG A 243 -16.04 -5.95 -22.24
N THR A 244 -15.03 -6.59 -21.66
CA THR A 244 -14.75 -8.02 -21.90
C THR A 244 -14.93 -8.91 -20.68
N SER A 245 -15.03 -8.33 -19.49
CA SER A 245 -14.97 -9.07 -18.23
C SER A 245 -16.00 -8.54 -17.24
N PRO A 246 -16.73 -9.41 -16.50
CA PRO A 246 -17.54 -8.96 -15.38
C PRO A 246 -16.65 -8.51 -14.23
N PHE A 247 -16.98 -7.37 -13.62
CA PHE A 247 -16.21 -6.76 -12.53
C PHE A 247 -17.13 -6.09 -11.51
N THR A 248 -16.64 -5.86 -10.30
CA THR A 248 -17.32 -5.08 -9.26
C THR A 248 -16.85 -3.63 -9.31
N SER A 249 -15.52 -3.45 -9.29
CA SER A 249 -14.83 -2.17 -9.40
C SER A 249 -13.46 -2.37 -10.00
N LEU A 250 -13.03 -1.37 -10.75
CA LEU A 250 -11.69 -1.19 -11.31
C LEU A 250 -11.01 0.04 -10.70
N ASN A 251 -11.53 0.56 -9.58
CA ASN A 251 -10.93 1.68 -8.87
C ASN A 251 -9.46 1.38 -8.60
N CYS A 252 -8.58 2.30 -8.99
CA CYS A 252 -7.16 2.08 -8.82
C CYS A 252 -6.38 3.37 -8.65
N LEU A 253 -5.18 3.20 -8.13
CA LEU A 253 -4.12 4.19 -8.17
C LEU A 253 -2.95 3.63 -8.99
N LEU A 254 -2.44 4.44 -9.91
CA LEU A 254 -1.19 4.22 -10.62
C LEU A 254 -0.24 5.36 -10.26
N MET A 255 0.99 5.02 -9.89
CA MET A 255 2.02 6.01 -9.58
C MET A 255 3.27 5.73 -10.40
N THR A 256 3.73 6.77 -11.09
CA THR A 256 5.03 6.82 -11.75
C THR A 256 5.99 7.66 -10.89
N PRO A 257 7.26 7.85 -11.29
CA PRO A 257 8.15 8.78 -10.60
C PRO A 257 7.66 10.23 -10.60
N ASP A 258 6.80 10.59 -11.57
CA ASP A 258 6.44 11.96 -11.90
C ASP A 258 4.96 12.28 -11.70
N GLU A 259 4.09 11.27 -11.67
CA GLU A 259 2.64 11.45 -11.62
C GLU A 259 1.94 10.43 -10.71
N LEU A 260 0.90 10.88 -10.02
CA LEU A 260 -0.11 10.03 -9.38
C LEU A 260 -1.39 10.11 -10.22
N ILE A 261 -1.90 8.95 -10.61
CA ILE A 261 -3.11 8.80 -11.39
C ILE A 261 -4.11 8.00 -10.54
N ALA A 262 -5.33 8.49 -10.43
CA ALA A 262 -6.42 7.84 -9.73
C ALA A 262 -7.59 7.66 -10.68
N LEU A 263 -8.13 6.45 -10.78
CA LEU A 263 -9.28 6.15 -11.64
C LEU A 263 -10.41 5.60 -10.80
N CYS A 264 -11.62 6.13 -11.04
CA CYS A 264 -12.85 5.63 -10.45
C CYS A 264 -13.68 4.93 -11.54
N ARG A 265 -13.91 3.62 -11.40
CA ARG A 265 -14.78 2.86 -12.30
C ARG A 265 -15.38 1.68 -11.54
N TYR A 266 -16.69 1.58 -11.50
CA TYR A 266 -17.39 0.46 -10.88
C TYR A 266 -18.68 0.12 -11.61
N ASP A 267 -19.13 -1.12 -11.44
CA ASP A 267 -20.39 -1.59 -11.97
C ASP A 267 -21.52 -1.13 -11.03
N GLU A 268 -22.37 -0.24 -11.53
CA GLU A 268 -23.48 0.35 -10.75
C GLU A 268 -24.60 -0.66 -10.49
N ASP A 269 -24.77 -1.61 -11.42
CA ASP A 269 -25.79 -2.66 -11.36
C ASP A 269 -25.21 -4.00 -10.90
N GLY A 270 -23.89 -4.04 -10.70
CA GLY A 270 -23.12 -5.23 -10.35
C GLY A 270 -23.28 -5.69 -8.90
N PRO A 271 -22.82 -6.90 -8.58
CA PRO A 271 -22.81 -7.39 -7.21
C PRO A 271 -21.88 -6.53 -6.36
N LEU A 272 -22.43 -5.92 -5.29
CA LEU A 272 -21.62 -5.19 -4.34
C LEU A 272 -20.75 -6.16 -3.51
N GLU A 273 -19.46 -5.87 -3.39
CA GLU A 273 -18.55 -6.60 -2.49
C GLU A 273 -18.86 -6.33 -1.01
N ASP A 274 -19.51 -5.20 -0.71
CA ASP A 274 -19.99 -4.83 0.62
C ASP A 274 -21.33 -4.11 0.50
N LYS A 275 -22.07 -4.06 1.61
CA LYS A 275 -23.37 -3.38 1.66
C LYS A 275 -23.24 -1.86 1.81
N ASP A 276 -22.04 -1.31 2.01
CA ASP A 276 -21.82 0.13 2.09
C ASP A 276 -21.88 0.78 0.69
N PRO A 277 -22.87 1.65 0.40
CA PRO A 277 -22.96 2.36 -0.88
C PRO A 277 -21.79 3.31 -1.13
N GLU A 278 -20.96 3.58 -0.13
CA GLU A 278 -19.74 4.39 -0.26
C GLU A 278 -18.53 3.58 -0.75
N TYR A 279 -18.65 2.26 -0.95
CA TYR A 279 -17.52 1.37 -1.22
C TYR A 279 -16.66 1.80 -2.39
N TYR A 280 -17.31 2.06 -3.52
CA TYR A 280 -16.62 2.35 -4.76
C TYR A 280 -16.35 3.84 -4.97
N ARG A 281 -16.57 4.67 -3.96
CA ARG A 281 -16.30 6.09 -4.10
C ARG A 281 -14.82 6.38 -3.96
N LEU A 282 -14.31 7.18 -4.89
CA LEU A 282 -12.95 7.71 -4.84
C LEU A 282 -13.04 9.23 -4.77
N ARG A 283 -12.33 9.80 -3.79
CA ARG A 283 -12.38 11.24 -3.50
C ARG A 283 -10.99 11.83 -3.55
N TYR A 284 -10.91 13.10 -3.88
CA TYR A 284 -9.66 13.85 -3.86
C TYR A 284 -9.83 15.20 -3.18
N ARG A 285 -8.74 15.71 -2.62
CA ARG A 285 -8.66 17.05 -2.03
C ARG A 285 -7.42 17.73 -2.56
N VAL A 286 -7.60 18.96 -3.04
CA VAL A 286 -6.52 19.83 -3.53
C VAL A 286 -6.35 20.97 -2.56
N THR A 287 -5.10 21.24 -2.17
CA THR A 287 -4.66 22.35 -1.34
C THR A 287 -3.39 22.93 -1.96
N ASP A 288 -2.92 24.06 -1.45
CA ASP A 288 -1.69 24.69 -1.94
C ASP A 288 -0.45 23.81 -1.72
N ASP A 289 -0.47 22.92 -0.72
CA ASP A 289 0.69 22.12 -0.33
C ASP A 289 0.56 20.63 -0.68
N ALA A 290 -0.65 20.16 -0.98
CA ALA A 290 -0.91 18.75 -1.19
C ALA A 290 -2.13 18.48 -2.08
N VAL A 291 -2.03 17.39 -2.85
CA VAL A 291 -3.17 16.68 -3.42
C VAL A 291 -3.25 15.30 -2.80
N VAL A 292 -4.40 14.96 -2.24
CA VAL A 292 -4.64 13.66 -1.59
C VAL A 292 -5.83 12.99 -2.26
N VAL A 293 -5.71 11.71 -2.57
CA VAL A 293 -6.79 10.87 -3.10
C VAL A 293 -7.06 9.75 -2.11
N SER A 294 -8.31 9.48 -1.78
CA SER A 294 -8.65 8.35 -0.92
C SER A 294 -10.02 7.77 -1.26
N SER A 295 -10.16 6.45 -1.05
CA SER A 295 -11.44 5.74 -1.11
C SER A 295 -12.38 6.09 0.07
N SER A 296 -11.90 6.88 1.03
CA SER A 296 -12.69 7.36 2.17
C SER A 296 -12.45 8.85 2.37
N GLY A 297 -13.53 9.60 2.55
CA GLY A 297 -13.45 11.01 2.91
C GLY A 297 -13.24 11.17 4.40
N TRP A 298 -12.02 11.49 4.83
CA TRP A 298 -11.69 11.84 6.22
C TRP A 298 -11.62 13.35 6.36
N GLY A 299 -12.33 13.96 7.31
CA GLY A 299 -12.36 15.43 7.45
C GLY A 299 -13.22 16.14 6.39
N ARG A 300 -12.83 17.35 5.97
CA ARG A 300 -13.61 18.25 5.07
C ARG A 300 -12.83 18.60 3.78
N GLY A 301 -13.54 19.11 2.77
CA GLY A 301 -12.96 19.66 1.55
C GLY A 301 -12.72 18.64 0.42
N TRP A 302 -13.37 17.49 0.46
CA TRP A 302 -13.25 16.46 -0.56
C TRP A 302 -14.15 16.76 -1.77
N GLN A 303 -13.58 16.55 -2.95
CA GLN A 303 -14.26 16.41 -4.23
C GLN A 303 -14.38 14.91 -4.54
N GLU A 304 -15.41 14.52 -5.28
CA GLU A 304 -15.67 13.13 -5.64
C GLU A 304 -15.36 12.94 -7.12
N LEU A 305 -14.68 11.83 -7.46
CA LEU A 305 -14.53 11.39 -8.84
C LEU A 305 -15.81 10.67 -9.25
N ALA A 306 -16.39 11.07 -10.37
CA ALA A 306 -17.53 10.37 -10.95
C ALA A 306 -17.10 8.99 -11.48
N ASN A 307 -18.07 8.10 -11.65
CA ASN A 307 -17.83 6.80 -12.27
C ASN A 307 -17.36 6.99 -13.72
N GLY A 308 -16.14 6.55 -14.02
CA GLY A 308 -15.43 6.77 -15.28
C GLY A 308 -14.39 7.91 -15.25
N ASP A 309 -14.30 8.69 -14.18
CA ASP A 309 -13.30 9.77 -14.08
C ASP A 309 -11.89 9.23 -13.81
N LEU A 310 -10.91 9.92 -14.39
CA LEU A 310 -9.49 9.73 -14.15
C LEU A 310 -8.87 11.07 -13.71
N LEU A 311 -8.32 11.12 -12.49
CA LEU A 311 -7.55 12.24 -11.97
C LEU A 311 -6.06 12.02 -12.24
N VAL A 312 -5.38 12.99 -12.86
CA VAL A 312 -3.92 13.04 -13.00
C VAL A 312 -3.37 14.13 -12.10
N VAL A 313 -2.34 13.83 -11.32
CA VAL A 313 -1.65 14.77 -10.44
C VAL A 313 -0.15 14.73 -10.73
N ARG A 314 0.43 15.88 -11.09
CA ARG A 314 1.87 16.00 -11.33
C ARG A 314 2.65 16.24 -10.05
N ARG A 315 3.73 15.50 -9.87
CA ARG A 315 4.70 15.68 -8.80
C ARG A 315 5.37 17.05 -8.90
N GLY A 316 5.65 17.66 -7.75
CA GLY A 316 6.33 18.96 -7.66
C GLY A 316 5.43 20.17 -7.94
N THR A 317 4.68 20.18 -9.05
CA THR A 317 3.78 21.30 -9.37
C THR A 317 2.41 21.19 -8.71
N LEU A 318 1.99 19.97 -8.37
CA LEU A 318 0.64 19.65 -7.89
C LEU A 318 -0.48 20.00 -8.88
N ALA A 319 -0.12 20.25 -10.15
CA ALA A 319 -1.09 20.44 -11.21
C ALA A 319 -1.97 19.19 -11.29
N SER A 320 -3.29 19.39 -11.16
CA SER A 320 -4.27 18.32 -11.11
C SER A 320 -5.34 18.54 -12.17
N THR A 321 -5.67 17.48 -12.91
CA THR A 321 -6.65 17.49 -13.98
C THR A 321 -7.55 16.27 -13.84
N VAL A 322 -8.87 16.48 -13.84
CA VAL A 322 -9.85 15.40 -13.98
C VAL A 322 -10.20 15.26 -15.45
N LEU A 323 -9.99 14.06 -15.98
CA LEU A 323 -10.35 13.66 -17.32
C LEU A 323 -11.54 12.73 -17.23
N SER A 324 -12.74 13.25 -17.51
CA SER A 324 -13.94 12.42 -17.50
C SER A 324 -13.91 11.38 -18.63
N GLY A 325 -14.34 10.16 -18.31
CA GLY A 325 -14.66 9.15 -19.30
C GLY A 325 -15.97 9.50 -20.01
N GLU A 326 -16.13 9.07 -21.26
CA GLU A 326 -17.48 9.02 -21.83
C GLU A 326 -18.30 8.07 -20.96
N ARG A 327 -19.50 8.49 -20.52
CA ARG A 327 -20.43 7.53 -19.91
C ARG A 327 -20.74 6.51 -20.99
N LEU A 328 -20.18 5.30 -20.87
CA LEU A 328 -20.69 4.17 -21.62
C LEU A 328 -22.15 4.03 -21.21
N SER A 329 -23.05 4.50 -22.08
CA SER A 329 -24.47 4.29 -21.91
C SER A 329 -24.68 2.79 -21.82
N THR A 330 -25.24 2.33 -20.71
CA THR A 330 -25.72 0.96 -20.56
C THR A 330 -26.83 0.74 -21.59
N ALA A 331 -26.43 0.32 -22.80
CA ALA A 331 -27.36 -0.28 -23.74
C ALA A 331 -27.74 -1.64 -23.15
N ARG A 332 -29.01 -1.70 -22.72
CA ARG A 332 -29.70 -2.84 -22.12
C ARG A 332 -29.60 -4.12 -22.94
#